data_AF-A0A3C1DKR7-F1
#
_entry.id   AF-A0A3C1DKR7-F1
#
_cell.length_a   1.000
_cell.length_b   1.000
_cell.length_c   1.000
_cell.angle_alpha   90.00
_cell.angle_beta   90.00
_cell.angle_gamma   90.00
#
_symmetry.space_group_name_H-M   'P 1'
#
loop_
_entity.id
_entity.type
_entity.pdbx_description
1 polymer ?
#
loop_
_entity_poly.entity_id
_entity_poly.type
_entity_poly.pdbx_seq_one_letter_code
_entity_poly.pdbx_strand_id
1 'polypeptide(L)' 'TGPVVRGDAGTVAAHVDVINEVSVEARRAYVAMARLTADRALANGMLRATQAEALLDVLAAEPAESSDPPDSTQEGT' A
#
# COMPACT_ATOMS: atom_id res chain seq x y z
N THR A 1 -14.37 -1.61 -13.32
CA THR A 1 -13.88 -0.79 -12.18
C THR A 1 -13.00 -1.66 -11.30
N GLY A 2 -11.73 -1.30 -11.08
CA GLY A 2 -10.78 -2.09 -10.28
C GLY A 2 -11.14 -2.16 -8.79
N PRO A 3 -10.41 -2.96 -7.98
CA PRO A 3 -10.76 -3.21 -6.57
C PRO A 3 -10.79 -1.93 -5.72
N VAL A 4 -9.89 -0.98 -5.97
CA VAL A 4 -9.85 0.33 -5.28
C VAL A 4 -11.16 1.11 -5.45
N VAL A 5 -11.66 1.23 -6.70
CA VAL A 5 -12.91 1.98 -7.00
C VAL A 5 -14.13 1.29 -6.37
N ARG A 6 -14.10 -0.03 -6.20
CA ARG A 6 -15.18 -0.79 -5.53
C ARG A 6 -15.08 -0.80 -4.01
N GLY A 7 -13.98 -0.28 -3.44
CA GLY A 7 -13.72 -0.35 -2.00
C GLY A 7 -13.40 -1.77 -1.50
N ASP A 8 -12.84 -2.61 -2.35
CA ASP A 8 -12.51 -4.01 -2.06
C ASP A 8 -11.16 -4.08 -1.34
N ALA A 9 -11.17 -3.71 -0.05
CA ALA A 9 -9.96 -3.62 0.77
C ALA A 9 -9.23 -4.97 0.91
N GLY A 10 -9.97 -6.08 0.98
CA GLY A 10 -9.38 -7.43 1.05
C GLY A 10 -8.60 -7.78 -0.21
N THR A 11 -9.14 -7.47 -1.38
CA THR A 11 -8.40 -7.66 -2.64
C THR A 11 -7.18 -6.74 -2.70
N VAL A 12 -7.30 -5.48 -2.29
CA VAL A 12 -6.15 -4.54 -2.28
C VAL A 12 -5.05 -5.01 -1.32
N ALA A 13 -5.40 -5.53 -0.15
CA ALA A 13 -4.43 -6.10 0.80
C ALA A 13 -3.63 -7.24 0.15
N ALA A 14 -4.32 -8.19 -0.48
CA ALA A 14 -3.66 -9.29 -1.19
C ALA A 14 -2.71 -8.80 -2.30
N HIS A 15 -3.06 -7.72 -3.02
CA HIS A 15 -2.14 -7.14 -4.00
C HIS A 15 -0.91 -6.52 -3.33
N VAL A 16 -1.10 -5.76 -2.25
CA VAL A 16 0.00 -5.14 -1.52
C VAL A 16 0.97 -6.19 -0.99
N ASP A 17 0.46 -7.29 -0.43
CA ASP A 17 1.27 -8.39 0.10
C ASP A 17 2.11 -9.04 -1.01
N VAL A 18 1.48 -9.43 -2.13
CA VAL A 18 2.17 -10.03 -3.28
C VAL A 18 3.22 -9.07 -3.87
N ILE A 19 2.92 -7.78 -3.97
CA ILE A 19 3.87 -6.79 -4.51
C ILE A 19 5.04 -6.60 -3.53
N ASN A 20 4.77 -6.62 -2.23
CA ASN A 20 5.80 -6.47 -1.20
C ASN A 20 6.86 -7.57 -1.27
N GLU A 21 6.45 -8.80 -1.59
CA GLU A 21 7.36 -9.94 -1.78
C GLU A 21 8.31 -9.76 -2.96
N VAL A 22 7.94 -8.93 -3.94
CA VAL A 22 8.71 -8.73 -5.18
C VAL A 22 9.55 -7.45 -5.14
N SER A 23 8.99 -6.32 -4.68
CA SER A 23 9.71 -5.05 -4.58
C SER A 23 8.97 -4.04 -3.67
N VAL A 24 9.71 -3.50 -2.71
CA VAL A 24 9.24 -2.43 -1.81
C VAL A 24 8.97 -1.14 -2.60
N GLU A 25 9.75 -0.83 -3.63
CA GLU A 25 9.54 0.32 -4.52
C GLU A 25 8.26 0.17 -5.33
N ALA A 26 8.01 -1.02 -5.89
CA ALA A 26 6.77 -1.31 -6.61
C ALA A 26 5.56 -1.18 -5.69
N ARG A 27 5.68 -1.63 -4.44
CA ARG A 27 4.65 -1.46 -3.41
C ARG A 27 4.36 0.02 -3.15
N ARG A 28 5.40 0.84 -2.94
CA ARG A 28 5.25 2.29 -2.72
C ARG A 28 4.53 2.96 -3.89
N ALA A 29 4.89 2.61 -5.13
CA ALA A 29 4.24 3.12 -6.33
C ALA A 29 2.77 2.70 -6.42
N TYR A 30 2.47 1.42 -6.16
CA TYR A 30 1.10 0.89 -6.13
C TYR A 30 0.25 1.63 -5.08
N VAL A 31 0.76 1.79 -3.86
CA VAL A 31 0.06 2.48 -2.77
C VAL A 31 -0.27 3.93 -3.13
N ALA A 32 0.69 4.66 -3.69
CA ALA A 32 0.47 6.05 -4.11
C ALA A 32 -0.64 6.16 -5.17
N MET A 33 -0.63 5.28 -6.17
CA MET A 33 -1.66 5.24 -7.22
C MET A 33 -3.03 4.79 -6.70
N ALA A 34 -3.05 3.85 -5.76
CA ALA A 34 -4.28 3.38 -5.13
C ALA A 34 -4.93 4.49 -4.28
N ARG A 35 -4.16 5.23 -3.48
CA ARG A 35 -4.65 6.39 -2.72
C ARG A 35 -5.28 7.44 -3.63
N LEU A 36 -4.55 7.85 -4.67
CA LEU A 36 -5.05 8.80 -5.66
C LEU A 36 -6.34 8.32 -6.36
N THR A 37 -6.46 7.01 -6.58
CA THR A 37 -7.67 6.41 -7.17
C THR A 37 -8.83 6.40 -6.18
N ALA A 38 -8.58 6.11 -4.91
CA ALA A 38 -9.56 6.16 -3.83
C ALA A 38 -10.11 7.59 -3.66
N ASP A 39 -9.24 8.59 -3.64
CA ASP A 39 -9.61 10.01 -3.55
C ASP A 39 -10.57 10.41 -4.67
N ARG A 40 -10.25 10.04 -5.91
CA ARG A 40 -11.13 10.32 -7.06
C ARG A 40 -12.46 9.57 -6.98
N ALA A 41 -12.44 8.32 -6.53
CA ALA A 41 -13.64 7.50 -6.38
C ALA A 41 -14.55 8.02 -5.25
N LEU A 42 -13.98 8.57 -4.18
CA LEU A 42 -14.72 9.28 -3.15
C LEU A 42 -15.35 10.56 -3.70
N ALA A 43 -14.55 11.39 -4.38
CA ALA A 43 -14.98 12.68 -4.90
C ALA A 43 -16.12 12.58 -5.92
N ASN A 44 -16.19 11.48 -6.69
CA ASN A 44 -17.26 11.23 -7.65
C ASN A 44 -18.38 10.29 -7.15
N GLY A 45 -18.35 9.91 -5.87
CA GLY A 45 -19.40 9.10 -5.24
C GLY A 45 -19.41 7.62 -5.62
N MET A 46 -18.38 7.11 -6.32
CA MET A 46 -18.26 5.68 -6.62
C MET A 46 -17.80 4.85 -5.41
N LEU A 47 -17.07 5.46 -4.48
CA LEU A 47 -16.58 4.83 -3.26
C LEU A 47 -17.29 5.43 -2.04
N ARG A 48 -17.82 4.59 -1.15
CA ARG A 48 -18.41 5.04 0.11
C ARG A 48 -17.32 5.34 1.14
N ALA A 49 -17.53 6.35 1.98
CA ALA A 49 -16.59 6.73 3.04
C ALA A 49 -16.17 5.55 3.93
N THR A 50 -17.13 4.73 4.37
CA THR A 50 -16.85 3.54 5.22
C THR A 50 -16.00 2.49 4.53
N GLN A 51 -16.11 2.36 3.20
CA GLN A 51 -15.26 1.44 2.42
C GLN A 51 -13.88 2.05 2.17
N ALA A 52 -13.81 3.38 2.04
CA ALA A 52 -12.55 4.08 1.92
C ALA A 52 -11.72 4.02 3.20
N GLU A 53 -12.33 4.10 4.39
CA GLU A 53 -11.61 3.94 5.66
C GLU A 53 -10.84 2.62 5.70
N ALA A 54 -11.54 1.49 5.53
CA ALA A 54 -10.89 0.17 5.52
C ALA A 54 -9.82 0.03 4.42
N LEU A 55 -10.02 0.66 3.27
CA LEU A 55 -9.06 0.68 2.19
C LEU A 55 -7.82 1.52 2.53
N LEU A 56 -7.99 2.67 3.17
CA LEU A 56 -6.91 3.56 3.58
C LEU A 56 -6.09 2.94 4.69
N ASP A 57 -6.70 2.18 5.60
CA ASP A 57 -5.99 1.41 6.63
C ASP A 57 -5.02 0.40 5.99
N VAL A 58 -5.48 -0.36 4.99
CA VAL A 58 -4.62 -1.29 4.23
C VAL A 58 -3.48 -0.55 3.54
N LEU A 59 -3.77 0.60 2.93
CA LEU A 59 -2.77 1.40 2.21
C LEU A 59 -1.82 2.16 3.14
N ALA A 60 -2.15 2.32 4.42
CA ALA A 60 -1.32 2.97 5.44
C ALA A 60 -0.41 1.99 6.18
N ALA A 61 -0.64 0.69 6.05
CA ALA A 61 0.27 -0.31 6.59
C ALA A 61 1.68 -0.06 6.03
N GLU A 62 2.68 -0.01 6.90
CA GLU A 62 4.08 -0.01 6.47
C GLU A 62 4.51 -1.44 6.13
N PRO A 63 5.40 -1.62 5.13
CA PRO A 63 5.99 -2.94 4.94
C PRO A 63 6.77 -3.25 6.22
N ALA A 64 6.62 -4.46 6.76
CA ALA A 64 7.41 -4.87 7.92
C ALA A 64 8.89 -4.63 7.56
N GLU A 65 9.55 -3.70 8.27
CA GLU A 65 10.95 -3.41 8.01
C GLU A 65 11.70 -4.74 8.12
N SER A 66 12.29 -5.20 7.01
CA SER A 66 13.33 -6.20 7.08
C SER A 66 14.39 -5.60 7.99
N SER A 67 14.58 -6.19 9.17
CA SER A 67 15.68 -5.86 10.05
C SER A 67 16.99 -6.16 9.31
N ASP A 68 17.46 -5.20 8.54
CA ASP A 68 18.82 -5.17 8.04
C ASP A 68 19.66 -4.68 9.21
N PRO A 69 20.49 -5.53 9.85
CA PRO A 69 21.40 -5.05 10.87
C PRO A 69 22.32 -4.00 10.21
N PRO A 70 22.66 -2.90 10.89
CA PRO A 70 23.59 -1.92 10.32
C PRO A 70 24.86 -2.64 9.91
N ASP A 71 25.25 -2.48 8.64
CA ASP A 71 26.50 -2.96 8.06
C ASP A 71 27.66 -2.57 8.99
N SER A 72 28.09 -3.52 9.80
CA SER A 72 29.22 -3.39 10.71
C SER A 72 30.50 -3.63 9.92
N THR A 73 30.82 -2.71 9.01
CA THR A 73 32.11 -2.66 8.33
C THR A 73 32.67 -1.24 8.40
N GLN A 74 33.23 -0.90 9.56
CA GLN A 74 34.30 0.09 9.64
C GLN A 74 35.47 -0.59 10.37
N GLU A 75 36.19 -1.45 9.65
CA GLU A 75 37.63 -1.69 9.88
C GLU A 75 38.31 -0.32 9.79
N GLY A 76 39.15 0.16 10.71
CA GLY A 76 40.09 -0.56 11.55
C GLY A 76 41.51 -0.16 11.12
N THR A 77 41.99 0.98 11.64
CA THR A 77 43.38 1.50 11.71
C THR A 77 44.20 1.59 10.41
#